data_AF-A0A4U9HW86-F1
#
_entry.id   AF-A0A4U9HW86-F1
#
_cell.length_a   1.000
_cell.length_b   1.000
_cell.length_c   1.000
_cell.angle_alpha   90.00
_cell.angle_beta   90.00
_cell.angle_gamma   90.00
#
_symmetry.space_group_name_H-M   'P 1'
#
loop_
_entity.id
_entity.type
_entity.pdbx_description
1 polymer ?
#
loop_
_entity_poly.entity_id
_entity_poly.type
_entity_poly.pdbx_seq_one_letter_code
_entity_poly.pdbx_strand_id
1 'polypeptide(L)' 'MTSGHGFTDILLGPRVLRTETTALTAITALQVRFGDLG' A
#
# COMPACT_ATOMS: atom_id res chain seq x y z
N MET A 1 -4.34 19.71 3.17
CA MET A 1 -3.98 18.29 3.39
C MET A 1 -4.84 17.45 2.44
N THR A 2 -4.34 16.36 1.86
CA THR A 2 -4.67 15.75 0.54
C THR A 2 -6.14 15.39 0.20
N SER A 3 -7.10 15.60 1.09
CA SER A 3 -8.50 15.14 1.03
C SER A 3 -9.29 15.49 -0.24
N GLY A 4 -8.88 16.51 -1.00
CA GLY A 4 -9.51 16.92 -2.26
C GLY A 4 -8.91 16.32 -3.54
N HIS A 5 -7.92 15.43 -3.45
CA HIS A 5 -7.13 14.95 -4.60
C HIS A 5 -7.45 13.51 -5.02
N GLY A 6 -8.53 12.90 -4.50
CA GLY A 6 -8.98 11.57 -4.91
C GLY A 6 -8.11 10.41 -4.41
N PHE A 7 -7.34 10.59 -3.33
CA PHE A 7 -6.63 9.49 -2.68
C PHE A 7 -7.60 8.58 -1.92
N THR A 8 -7.38 7.28 -2.01
CA THR A 8 -8.13 6.27 -1.25
C THR A 8 -7.27 5.75 -0.11
N ASP A 9 -7.78 5.84 1.11
CA ASP A 9 -7.11 5.29 2.28
C ASP A 9 -7.23 3.76 2.33
N ILE A 10 -6.14 3.08 2.67
CA ILE A 10 -6.09 1.62 2.79
C ILE A 10 -5.34 1.19 4.06
N LEU A 11 -5.71 0.02 4.60
CA LEU A 11 -5.02 -0.62 5.72
C LEU A 11 -4.22 -1.83 5.23
N LEU A 12 -2.92 -1.85 5.50
CA LEU A 12 -2.02 -2.98 5.15
C LEU A 12 -1.99 -4.04 6.26
N GLY A 13 -3.12 -4.70 6.46
CA GLY A 13 -3.27 -5.72 7.50
C GLY A 13 -3.30 -5.15 8.93
N PRO A 14 -3.31 -6.02 9.96
CA PRO A 14 -3.61 -5.60 11.34
C PRO A 14 -2.41 -5.02 12.11
N ARG A 15 -1.21 -5.00 11.54
CA ARG A 15 0.02 -4.57 12.23
C ARG A 15 0.46 -3.19 11.78
N VAL A 16 0.91 -2.37 12.72
CA VAL A 16 1.59 -1.12 12.40
C VAL A 16 2.97 -1.45 11.83
N LEU A 17 3.22 -1.01 10.60
CA LEU A 17 4.49 -1.22 9.91
C LEU A 17 5.38 0.01 10.05
N ARG A 18 6.70 -0.21 10.03
CA ARG A 18 7.66 0.88 9.85
C ARG A 18 7.52 1.48 8.44
N THR A 19 7.89 2.74 8.28
CA THR A 19 7.68 3.50 7.04
C THR A 19 8.30 2.82 5.82
N GLU A 20 9.52 2.31 5.93
CA GLU A 20 10.20 1.56 4.86
C GLU A 20 9.48 0.25 4.51
N THR A 21 8.97 -0.45 5.53
CA THR A 21 8.25 -1.71 5.35
C THR A 21 6.89 -1.48 4.70
N THR A 22 6.19 -0.40 5.06
CA THR A 22 4.92 0.01 4.44
C THR A 22 5.08 0.20 2.95
N ALA A 23 6.11 0.95 2.51
CA ALA A 23 6.35 1.24 1.10
C ALA A 23 6.59 -0.04 0.29
N LEU A 24 7.53 -0.89 0.75
CA LEU A 24 7.83 -2.15 0.08
C LEU A 24 6.62 -3.08 0.04
N THR A 25 5.92 -3.23 1.17
CA THR A 25 4.73 -4.11 1.27
C THR A 25 3.60 -3.64 0.35
N ALA A 26 3.34 -2.32 0.27
CA ALA A 26 2.29 -1.77 -0.59
C ALA A 26 2.57 -2.04 -2.07
N ILE A 27 3.80 -1.79 -2.53
CA ILE A 27 4.20 -2.01 -3.93
C ILE A 27 4.11 -3.49 -4.26
N THR A 28 4.66 -4.37 -3.42
CA THR A 28 4.58 -5.82 -3.63
C THR A 28 3.13 -6.30 -3.66
N ALA A 29 2.27 -5.86 -2.74
CA ALA A 29 0.87 -6.28 -2.71
C ALA A 29 0.09 -5.84 -3.96
N LEU A 30 0.37 -4.65 -4.49
CA LEU A 30 -0.22 -4.18 -5.75
C LEU A 30 0.28 -5.00 -6.94
N GLN A 31 1.58 -5.27 -7.02
CA GLN A 31 2.17 -6.09 -8.09
C GLN A 31 1.69 -7.54 -8.05
N VAL A 32 1.48 -8.12 -6.87
CA VAL A 32 0.93 -9.48 -6.74
C VAL A 32 -0.53 -9.56 -7.19
N ARG A 33 -1.32 -8.51 -6.94
CA ARG A 33 -2.75 -8.50 -7.28
C ARG A 33 -3.06 -8.04 -8.70
N PHE A 34 -2.21 -7.17 -9.26
CA PHE A 34 -2.51 -6.44 -10.49
C PHE A 34 -1.35 -6.41 -11.48
N GLY A 35 -0.19 -6.93 -11.10
CA GLY A 35 1.00 -7.00 -11.93
C GLY A 35 1.39 -8.43 -12.24
N ASP A 36 2.70 -8.68 -12.31
CA ASP A 36 3.31 -9.91 -12.77
C ASP A 36 4.08 -10.66 -11.67
N LEU A 37 4.00 -10.21 -10.42
CA LEU A 37 4.53 -10.94 -9.27
C LEU A 37 3.53 -12.04 -8.85
N GLY A 38 3.42 -13.11 -9.63
CA GLY A 38 2.54 -14.26 -9.37
C GLY A 38 3.10 -15.56 -9.91
#